data_AF-A0A261WKH4-F1
#
_entry.id   AF-A0A261WKH4-F1
#
_cell.length_a   1.000
_cell.length_b   1.000
_cell.length_c   1.000
_cell.angle_alpha   90.00
_cell.angle_beta   90.00
_cell.angle_gamma   90.00
#
_symmetry.space_group_name_H-M   'P 1'
#
loop_
_entity.id
_entity.type
_entity.pdbx_description
1 polymer ?
#
loop_
_entity_poly.entity_id
_entity_poly.type
_entity_poly.pdbx_seq_one_letter_code
_entity_poly.pdbx_strand_id
1 'polypeptide(L)' 'VHDRARQLAERHQLSFYDACIVAAAAIEGCQTLYSEDMHHGLIIEESLSIRNPFNV' A
#
# COMPACT_ATOMS: atom_id res chain seq x y z
N VAL A 1 4.83 4.86 -11.56
CA VAL A 1 4.17 5.24 -10.28
C VAL A 1 2.71 5.64 -10.46
N HIS A 2 2.37 6.76 -11.14
CA HIS A 2 0.99 7.27 -11.18
C HIS A 2 -0.07 6.33 -11.78
N ASP A 3 0.24 5.65 -12.89
CA ASP A 3 -0.71 4.67 -13.48
C ASP A 3 -0.94 3.47 -12.55
N ARG A 4 0.13 3.05 -11.87
CA ARG A 4 0.04 1.97 -10.87
C ARG A 4 -0.78 2.41 -9.66
N ALA A 5 -0.58 3.64 -9.19
CA ALA A 5 -1.37 4.23 -8.13
C ALA A 5 -2.86 4.28 -8.50
N ARG A 6 -3.24 4.66 -9.73
CA ARG A 6 -4.64 4.63 -10.17
C ARG A 6 -5.24 3.22 -10.09
N GLN A 7 -4.52 2.21 -10.57
CA GLN A 7 -4.96 0.82 -10.51
C GLN A 7 -5.13 0.32 -9.06
N LEU A 8 -4.17 0.66 -8.19
CA LEU A 8 -4.22 0.27 -6.77
C LEU A 8 -5.34 1.00 -6.03
N ALA A 9 -5.54 2.30 -6.29
CA ALA A 9 -6.64 3.09 -5.74
C ALA A 9 -8.00 2.47 -6.09
N GLU A 10 -8.20 2.10 -7.36
CA GLU A 10 -9.44 1.46 -7.80
C GLU A 10 -9.62 0.07 -7.18
N ARG A 11 -8.59 -0.78 -7.21
CA ARG A 11 -8.68 -2.18 -6.74
C ARG A 11 -8.82 -2.30 -5.23
N HIS A 12 -8.14 -1.45 -4.47
CA HIS A 12 -8.05 -1.54 -3.01
C HIS A 12 -8.77 -0.39 -2.29
N GLN A 13 -9.52 0.44 -3.03
CA GLN A 13 -10.30 1.57 -2.50
C GLN A 13 -9.44 2.54 -1.67
N LEU A 14 -8.18 2.71 -2.09
CA LEU A 14 -7.25 3.64 -1.45
C LEU A 14 -7.49 5.06 -1.97
N SER A 15 -7.22 6.05 -1.13
CA SER A 15 -7.09 7.42 -1.63
C SER A 15 -5.95 7.48 -2.66
N PHE A 16 -6.00 8.42 -3.60
CA PHE A 16 -5.00 8.48 -4.66
C PHE A 16 -3.57 8.68 -4.10
N TYR A 17 -3.41 9.46 -3.03
CA TYR A 17 -2.11 9.70 -2.41
C TYR A 17 -1.60 8.47 -1.66
N ASP A 18 -2.47 7.76 -0.95
CA ASP A 18 -2.11 6.49 -0.30
C ASP A 18 -1.70 5.45 -1.34
N ALA A 19 -2.43 5.38 -2.45
CA ALA A 19 -2.09 4.51 -3.56
C ALA A 19 -0.74 4.88 -4.22
N CYS A 20 -0.34 6.15 -4.21
CA CYS A 20 0.99 6.55 -4.67
C CYS A 20 2.10 6.02 -3.76
N ILE A 21 1.91 6.08 -2.44
CA ILE A 21 2.86 5.54 -1.45
C ILE A 21 2.97 4.02 -1.63
N VAL A 22 1.84 3.32 -1.71
CA VAL A 22 1.78 1.87 -1.93
C VAL A 22 2.44 1.49 -3.26
N ALA A 23 2.15 2.23 -4.35
CA ALA A 23 2.76 1.98 -5.65
C ALA A 23 4.28 2.13 -5.61
N ALA A 24 4.80 3.15 -4.93
CA ALA A 24 6.24 3.35 -4.79
C ALA A 24 6.89 2.18 -4.02
N ALA A 25 6.31 1.79 -2.88
CA ALA A 25 6.81 0.66 -2.10
C ALA A 25 6.79 -0.66 -2.89
N ALA A 26 5.72 -0.91 -3.66
CA ALA A 26 5.60 -2.09 -4.51
C ALA A 26 6.64 -2.10 -5.64
N ILE A 27 6.86 -0.96 -6.30
CA ILE A 27 7.85 -0.82 -7.40
C ILE A 27 9.28 -1.08 -6.89
N GLU A 28 9.60 -0.61 -5.69
CA GLU A 28 10.91 -0.83 -5.07
C GLU A 28 11.04 -2.22 -4.42
N GLY A 29 10.01 -3.09 -4.54
CA GLY A 29 10.04 -4.45 -4.02
C GLY A 29 10.04 -4.55 -2.49
N CYS A 30 9.49 -3.54 -1.80
CA CYS A 30 9.37 -3.58 -0.35
C CYS A 30 8.41 -4.69 0.09
N GLN A 31 8.75 -5.39 1.17
CA GLN A 31 7.88 -6.44 1.74
C GLN A 31 6.92 -5.90 2.81
N THR A 32 7.24 -4.77 3.41
CA THR A 32 6.42 -4.15 4.47
C THR A 32 6.36 -2.64 4.28
N LEU A 33 5.14 -2.10 4.26
CA LEU A 33 4.85 -0.67 4.33
C LEU A 33 4.21 -0.37 5.69
N TYR A 34 4.89 0.44 6.51
CA TYR A 34 4.33 0.87 7.78
C TYR A 34 3.41 2.07 7.59
N SER A 35 2.21 2.01 8.15
CA SER A 35 1.25 3.11 8.13
C SER A 35 0.26 3.00 9.29
N GLU A 36 0.02 4.10 10.00
CA GLU A 36 -0.97 4.17 11.07
C GLU A 36 -2.41 4.28 10.54
N ASP A 37 -2.59 4.91 9.38
CA ASP A 37 -3.90 5.22 8.80
C ASP A 37 -4.40 4.13 7.84
N MET A 38 -3.50 3.42 7.17
CA MET A 38 -3.88 2.39 6.20
C MET A 38 -4.27 1.07 6.87
N HIS A 39 -5.07 0.28 6.15
CA HIS A 39 -5.62 -0.97 6.66
C HIS A 39 -4.51 -1.98 7.03
N HIS A 40 -4.33 -2.24 8.32
CA HIS A 40 -3.36 -3.23 8.81
C HIS A 40 -3.68 -4.61 8.23
N GLY A 41 -2.66 -5.30 7.71
CA GLY A 41 -2.80 -6.64 7.13
C GLY A 41 -3.23 -6.65 5.67
N LEU A 42 -3.46 -5.50 5.03
CA LEU A 42 -3.70 -5.46 3.59
C LEU A 42 -2.46 -5.95 2.83
N ILE A 43 -2.65 -6.94 1.97
CA ILE A 43 -1.61 -7.48 1.09
C ILE A 43 -1.81 -6.92 -0.32
N ILE A 44 -0.75 -6.29 -0.83
CA ILE A 44 -0.67 -5.74 -2.17
C ILE A 44 0.23 -6.64 -3.00
N GLU A 45 -0.31 -7.11 -4.14
CA GLU A 45 0.46 -7.88 -5.14
C GLU A 45 1.26 -9.05 -4.53
N GLU A 46 0.64 -9.76 -3.58
CA GLU A 46 1.15 -10.97 -2.92
C GLU A 46 2.41 -10.80 -2.05
N SER A 47 3.07 -9.64 -2.08
CA SER A 47 4.40 -9.46 -1.48
C SER A 47 4.51 -8.26 -0.54
N LEU A 48 3.75 -7.19 -0.78
CA LEU A 48 3.79 -6.00 0.06
C LEU A 48 2.68 -6.05 1.11
N SER A 49 3.04 -6.18 2.38
CA SER A 49 2.11 -6.11 3.51
C SER A 49 2.07 -4.70 4.10
N ILE A 50 0.87 -4.15 4.28
CA ILE A 50 0.68 -2.94 5.08
C ILE A 50 0.60 -3.32 6.56
N ARG A 51 1.39 -2.67 7.41
CA ARG A 51 1.40 -2.92 8.86
C ARG A 51 1.28 -1.60 9.64
N ASN A 52 0.22 -1.49 10.41
CA ASN A 52 0.15 -0.48 11.47
C ASN A 52 1.06 -0.90 12.65
N PRO A 53 2.10 -0.11 13.00
CA PRO A 53 3.07 -0.44 14.04
C PRO A 53 2.52 -0.31 15.47
N PHE A 54 1.33 0.27 15.64
CA PHE A 54 0.66 0.42 16.93
C PHE A 54 -0.40 -0.65 17.18
N ASN A 55 -0.69 -1.49 16.18
CA ASN A 55 -1.54 -2.67 16.36
C ASN A 55 -0.68 -3.84 16.83
N VAL A 56 -0.95 -4.30 18.07
CA VAL A 56 -0.32 -5.46 18.73
C VAL A 56 -0.99 -6.76 18.31
#